data_AF-A0A7Z9BGC4-F1
#
_entry.id   AF-A0A7Z9BGC4-F1
#
_cell.length_a   1.000
_cell.length_b   1.000
_cell.length_c   1.000
_cell.angle_alpha   90.00
_cell.angle_beta   90.00
_cell.angle_gamma   90.00
#
_symmetry.space_group_name_H-M   'P 1'
#
loop_
_entity.id
_entity.type
_entity.pdbx_description
1 polymer ?
#
loop_
_entity_poly.entity_id
_entity_poly.type
_entity_poly.pdbx_seq_one_letter_code
_entity_poly.pdbx_strand_id
1 'polypeptide(L)'
;MTISPKRLKELENLPENAIDTSDIPELDANFWEKAKLVKPITKKAISLRVDSDVLDWFKSQGKGYQSMMNTVLRSYFEHEVNTTKE
;
A
#
# COMPACT_ATOMS: atom_id res chain seq x y z
N MET A 1 -19.53 4.13 -1.95
CA MET A 1 -19.83 5.51 -1.49
C MET A 1 -20.42 6.25 -2.68
N THR A 2 -21.66 6.71 -2.60
CA THR A 2 -22.35 7.46 -3.67
C THR A 2 -22.72 8.84 -3.14
N ILE A 3 -22.25 9.89 -3.80
CA ILE A 3 -22.59 11.27 -3.47
C ILE A 3 -24.03 11.53 -3.92
N SER A 4 -24.84 12.19 -3.07
CA SER A 4 -26.23 12.50 -3.40
C SER A 4 -26.34 13.49 -4.57
N PRO A 5 -27.40 13.43 -5.41
CA PRO A 5 -27.57 14.33 -6.56
C PRO A 5 -27.57 15.82 -6.20
N LYS A 6 -28.04 16.15 -4.99
CA LYS A 6 -28.04 17.52 -4.46
C LYS A 6 -26.61 18.03 -4.20
N ARG A 7 -25.77 17.21 -3.59
CA ARG A 7 -24.36 17.54 -3.33
C ARG A 7 -23.54 17.70 -4.60
N LEU A 8 -23.88 16.95 -5.66
CA LEU A 8 -23.22 17.09 -6.96
C LEU A 8 -23.50 18.47 -7.57
N LYS A 9 -24.76 18.91 -7.58
CA LYS A 9 -25.14 20.24 -8.07
C LYS A 9 -24.50 21.37 -7.28
N GLU A 10 -24.34 21.20 -5.96
CA GLU A 10 -23.66 22.19 -5.12
C GLU A 10 -22.16 22.30 -5.45
N LEU A 11 -21.49 21.19 -5.74
CA LEU A 11 -20.09 21.17 -6.16
C LEU A 11 -19.89 21.78 -7.56
N GLU A 12 -20.82 21.53 -8.49
CA GLU A 12 -20.77 22.10 -9.86
C GLU A 12 -20.89 23.63 -9.87
N ASN A 13 -21.58 24.22 -8.88
CA ASN A 13 -21.74 25.67 -8.76
C ASN A 13 -20.67 26.32 -7.87
N LEU A 14 -19.70 25.55 -7.35
CA LEU A 14 -18.61 26.10 -6.56
C LEU A 14 -17.62 26.81 -7.49
N PRO A 15 -17.26 28.08 -7.22
CA PRO A 15 -16.27 28.78 -8.04
C PRO A 15 -14.87 28.19 -7.82
N GLU A 16 -14.07 28.10 -8.89
CA GLU A 16 -12.72 27.51 -8.85
C GLU A 16 -11.79 28.21 -7.84
N ASN A 17 -11.98 29.51 -7.60
CA ASN A 17 -11.19 30.28 -6.64
C ASN A 17 -11.42 29.90 -5.16
N ALA A 18 -12.48 29.13 -4.87
CA ALA A 18 -12.74 28.61 -3.54
C ALA A 18 -11.97 27.30 -3.27
N ILE A 19 -11.29 26.76 -4.28
CA ILE A 19 -10.43 25.58 -4.16
C ILE A 19 -9.02 26.08 -3.83
N ASP A 20 -8.65 26.01 -2.55
CA ASP A 20 -7.29 26.28 -2.10
C ASP A 20 -6.38 25.11 -2.50
N THR A 21 -5.40 25.38 -3.35
CA THR A 21 -4.37 24.41 -3.77
C THR A 21 -2.97 24.82 -3.32
N SER A 22 -2.86 25.80 -2.42
CA SER A 22 -1.59 26.41 -2.01
C SER A 22 -0.67 25.42 -1.26
N ASP A 23 -1.23 24.36 -0.68
CA ASP A 23 -0.53 23.32 0.07
C ASP A 23 -0.05 22.15 -0.81
N ILE A 24 -0.48 22.08 -2.07
CA ILE A 24 -0.21 20.96 -2.97
C ILE A 24 0.83 21.38 -4.03
N PRO A 25 2.02 20.75 -4.08
CA PRO A 25 3.00 21.03 -5.11
C PRO A 25 2.52 20.58 -6.49
N GLU A 26 2.91 21.30 -7.55
CA GLU A 26 2.60 20.90 -8.93
C GLU A 26 3.26 19.55 -9.28
N LEU A 27 2.50 18.66 -9.94
CA LEU A 27 3.01 17.37 -10.41
C LEU A 27 3.77 17.55 -11.73
N ASP A 28 5.01 18.02 -11.63
CA ASP A 28 5.89 18.30 -12.77
C ASP A 28 6.59 17.05 -13.33
N ALA A 29 7.33 17.21 -14.43
CA ALA A 29 8.07 16.10 -15.06
C ALA A 29 9.09 15.46 -14.10
N ASN A 30 9.68 16.24 -13.18
CA ASN A 30 10.62 15.72 -12.18
C ASN A 30 9.92 14.83 -11.13
N PHE A 31 8.68 15.16 -10.75
CA PHE A 31 7.85 14.30 -9.90
C PHE A 31 7.64 12.93 -10.57
N TRP A 32 7.24 12.92 -11.84
CA TRP A 32 6.98 11.67 -12.57
C TRP A 32 8.25 10.87 -12.89
N GLU A 33 9.40 11.53 -13.09
CA GLU A 33 10.69 10.85 -13.28
C GLU A 33 11.09 10.00 -12.05
N LYS A 34 10.78 10.49 -10.85
CA LYS A 34 11.09 9.82 -9.58
C LYS A 34 9.93 8.98 -9.04
N ALA A 35 8.74 9.10 -9.63
CA ALA A 35 7.56 8.41 -9.16
C ALA A 35 7.69 6.90 -9.35
N LYS A 36 7.62 6.16 -8.24
CA LYS A 36 7.55 4.70 -8.28
C LYS A 36 6.10 4.26 -8.31
N LEU A 37 5.74 3.49 -9.34
CA LEU A 37 4.42 2.86 -9.40
C LEU A 37 4.31 1.80 -8.30
N VAL A 38 3.63 2.14 -7.21
CA VAL A 38 3.37 1.20 -6.12
C VAL A 38 2.04 0.52 -6.40
N LYS A 39 2.07 -0.75 -6.84
CA LYS A 39 0.85 -1.55 -6.89
C LYS A 39 0.43 -1.87 -5.45
N PRO A 40 -0.84 -1.65 -5.05
CA PRO A 40 -1.33 -2.09 -3.76
C PRO A 40 -1.11 -3.59 -3.65
N ILE A 41 -0.30 -4.02 -2.69
CA ILE A 41 -0.06 -5.45 -2.47
C ILE A 41 -1.34 -6.03 -1.88
N THR A 42 -2.14 -6.69 -2.72
CA THR A 42 -3.31 -7.43 -2.27
C THR A 42 -2.84 -8.70 -1.58
N LYS A 43 -2.88 -8.70 -0.24
CA LYS A 43 -2.60 -9.89 0.54
C LYS A 43 -3.72 -10.90 0.31
N LYS A 44 -3.37 -12.13 -0.05
CA LYS A 44 -4.34 -13.24 -0.10
C LYS A 44 -4.42 -13.87 1.29
N ALA A 45 -5.63 -13.92 1.86
CA ALA A 45 -5.88 -14.66 3.09
C ALA A 45 -5.87 -16.16 2.76
N ILE A 46 -4.78 -16.84 3.11
CA ILE A 46 -4.61 -18.28 2.90
C ILE A 46 -4.50 -18.99 4.26
N SER A 47 -4.91 -20.25 4.30
CA SER A 47 -4.64 -21.15 5.43
C SER A 47 -3.31 -21.86 5.18
N LEU A 48 -2.26 -21.45 5.89
CA LEU A 48 -0.93 -22.08 5.85
C LEU A 48 -0.67 -22.81 7.17
N ARG A 49 -0.11 -24.02 7.10
CA ARG A 49 0.41 -24.72 8.28
C ARG A 49 1.89 -24.36 8.44
N VAL A 50 2.27 -24.02 9.67
CA VAL A 50 3.62 -23.65 10.07
C VAL A 50 3.92 -24.43 11.35
N ASP A 51 5.18 -24.78 11.56
CA ASP A 51 5.61 -25.46 12.79
C ASP A 51 5.31 -24.61 14.03
N SER A 52 5.00 -25.28 15.13
CA SER A 52 4.52 -24.63 16.36
C SER A 52 5.56 -23.72 16.99
N ASP A 53 6.83 -24.16 17.02
CA ASP A 53 7.96 -23.41 17.56
C ASP A 53 8.22 -22.13 16.77
N VAL A 54 8.13 -22.20 15.43
CA VAL A 54 8.26 -21.04 14.55
C VAL A 54 7.14 -20.04 14.81
N LEU A 55 5.89 -20.51 14.90
CA LEU A 55 4.75 -19.64 15.17
C LEU A 55 4.85 -18.97 16.54
N ASP A 56 5.28 -19.70 17.56
CA ASP A 56 5.42 -19.18 18.92
C ASP A 56 6.56 -18.17 19.01
N TRP A 57 7.67 -18.40 18.29
CA TRP A 57 8.75 -17.42 18.16
C TRP A 57 8.24 -16.11 17.54
N PHE A 58 7.49 -16.17 16.43
CA PHE A 58 6.93 -14.96 15.82
C PHE A 58 5.94 -14.25 16.75
N LYS A 59 5.06 -15.00 17.44
CA LYS A 59 4.11 -14.42 18.41
C LYS A 59 4.83 -13.74 19.57
N SER A 60 5.98 -14.25 20.01
CA SER A 60 6.78 -13.65 21.08
C SER A 60 7.27 -12.22 20.74
N GLN A 61 7.39 -11.88 19.44
CA GLN A 61 7.80 -10.56 18.96
C GLN A 61 6.70 -9.48 19.09
N GLY A 62 5.48 -9.86 19.49
CA GLY A 62 4.40 -8.93 19.83
C GLY A 62 3.36 -8.70 18.74
N LYS A 63 2.62 -7.57 18.86
CA LYS A 63 1.54 -7.22 17.95
C LYS A 63 2.10 -6.94 16.55
N GLY A 64 1.66 -7.72 15.56
CA GLY A 64 2.14 -7.61 14.18
C GLY A 64 3.01 -8.78 13.70
N TYR A 65 3.09 -9.88 14.46
CA TYR A 65 3.85 -11.07 14.07
C TYR A 65 3.53 -11.58 12.65
N GLN A 66 2.29 -11.49 12.19
CA GLN A 66 1.91 -11.86 10.82
C GLN A 66 2.56 -10.96 9.76
N SER A 67 2.70 -9.66 10.04
CA SER A 67 3.39 -8.73 9.15
C SER A 67 4.89 -9.03 9.13
N MET A 68 5.50 -9.33 10.28
CA MET A 68 6.91 -9.73 10.36
C MET A 68 7.17 -11.03 9.58
N MET A 69 6.34 -12.05 9.79
CA MET A 69 6.41 -13.32 9.07
C MET A 69 6.30 -13.11 7.56
N ASN A 70 5.39 -12.26 7.11
CA ASN A 70 5.27 -11.90 5.70
C ASN A 70 6.51 -11.17 5.16
N THR A 71 7.14 -10.29 5.94
CA THR A 71 8.40 -9.61 5.53
C THR A 71 9.53 -10.59 5.33
N VAL A 72 9.69 -11.56 6.24
CA VAL A 72 10.71 -12.62 6.12
C VAL A 72 10.48 -13.46 4.87
N LEU A 73 9.25 -13.93 4.65
CA LEU A 73 8.89 -14.70 3.45
C LEU A 73 9.13 -13.92 2.16
N ARG A 74 8.84 -12.61 2.17
CA ARG A 74 9.10 -11.71 1.04
C ARG A 74 10.59 -11.56 0.76
N SER A 75 11.41 -11.36 1.79
CA SER A 75 12.86 -11.24 1.63
C SER A 75 13.46 -12.50 1.01
N TYR A 76 13.00 -13.68 1.44
CA TYR A 76 13.43 -14.95 0.85
C TYR A 76 12.98 -15.07 -0.61
N PHE A 77 11.71 -14.77 -0.90
CA PHE A 77 11.20 -14.77 -2.27
C PHE A 77 11.98 -13.81 -3.20
N GLU A 78 12.28 -12.59 -2.74
CA GLU A 78 13.03 -11.61 -3.52
C GLU A 78 14.47 -12.06 -3.78
N HIS A 79 15.11 -12.70 -2.80
CA HIS A 79 16.43 -13.32 -2.99
C HIS A 79 16.38 -14.38 -4.10
N GLU A 80 15.46 -15.35 -4.02
CA GLU A 80 15.32 -16.43 -5.01
C GLU A 80 14.96 -15.92 -6.41
N VAL A 81 14.11 -14.89 -6.50
CA VAL A 81 13.74 -14.29 -7.80
C VAL A 81 14.92 -13.56 -8.42
N ASN A 82 15.77 -12.93 -7.63
CA ASN A 82 16.94 -12.21 -8.15
C ASN A 82 18.04 -13.18 -8.59
N THR A 83 18.27 -14.28 -7.86
CA THR A 83 19.24 -15.32 -8.25
C THR A 83 18.83 -16.10 -9.50
N THR A 84 17.52 -16.18 -9.80
CA THR A 84 17.02 -16.85 -11.01
C THR A 84 17.07 -15.95 -12.26
N LYS A 85 17.33 -14.65 -12.09
CA LYS A 85 17.39 -13.66 -13.19
C LYS A 85 18.81 -13.33 -13.66
N GLU A 86 19.82 -13.87 -12.99
CA GLU A 86 21.23 -13.83 -13.41
C GLU A 86 21.60 -15.12 -14.16
#